data_AF-A0A8J8YBT2-F1
#
_entry.id   AF-A0A8J8YBT2-F1
#
_cell.length_a   1.000
_cell.length_b   1.000
_cell.length_c   1.000
_cell.angle_alpha   90.00
_cell.angle_beta   90.00
_cell.angle_gamma   90.00
#
_symmetry.space_group_name_H-M   'P 1'
#
loop_
_entity.id
_entity.type
_entity.pdbx_description
1 polymer ?
#
loop_
_entity_poly.entity_id
_entity_poly.type
_entity_poly.pdbx_seq_one_letter_code
_entity_poly.pdbx_strand_id
1 'polypeptide(L)'
;MEEGGGGVRSLVPGGPVLLVLCGLLEASRGGLALPQLSDDIPFRVNWPGTEFSLPTTGVLYKEDNYVIMTTAHKEKYKCILPLVTSGDEEEEKDYKGPNPRELLEPLFKQSSCSYRIESYWTYEVCHGKHIRQYHEEKETGQKINIHEYYLGNMLAKNLLFEKEREAEEKEKSNEIPTKNIEGQMTPYYPVGMGNGTPCSLKQNRPRSSTVMYICHPESKHEILSVAEVTTCEYEVVILTPLLCSHPKYRFRASPVNDIFCQSLPGSPFKPLTLRQLEQQEEILRVPFRRNKEEDLQSTKEERFPAIHKSIGIGSQPILTVGTTHISKLTDDQLIKEFLSGSYCFHGGVGWWKYEFCYGKYVHQYHEDKDSGKTSVVVGTWNQEEHIEWAKKNTARAYHLQDDGTQTVRMVSHFYGNGDICDITDKPRQVTVKLKCKESDSPHAVTVYMLEPHSCQYILGVESPVICKILDTADENGLLSLPN
;
A
#
# COMPACT_ATOMS: atom_id res chain seq x y z
N MET A 1 -66.54 -6.38 -56.84
CA MET A 1 -67.80 -7.14 -56.87
C MET A 1 -67.67 -8.19 -55.79
N GLU A 2 -68.15 -7.83 -54.60
CA GLU A 2 -69.45 -8.22 -54.03
C GLU A 2 -69.18 -9.40 -53.08
N GLU A 3 -69.16 -9.11 -51.78
CA GLU A 3 -70.26 -9.33 -50.81
C GLU A 3 -69.96 -10.62 -50.05
N GLY A 4 -70.11 -10.74 -48.73
CA GLY A 4 -70.91 -9.96 -47.79
C GLY A 4 -71.72 -10.95 -46.93
N GLY A 5 -71.56 -10.86 -45.60
CA GLY A 5 -72.43 -11.50 -44.60
C GLY A 5 -71.86 -12.78 -43.98
N GLY A 6 -71.82 -12.97 -42.67
CA GLY A 6 -72.39 -12.22 -41.55
C GLY A 6 -72.58 -13.21 -40.40
N GLY A 7 -72.02 -12.92 -39.22
CA GLY A 7 -72.06 -13.83 -38.08
C GLY A 7 -71.61 -13.14 -36.78
N VAL A 8 -72.58 -12.53 -36.10
CA VAL A 8 -72.51 -11.69 -34.90
C VAL A 8 -71.85 -12.36 -33.69
N ARG A 9 -71.02 -11.62 -32.93
CA ARG A 9 -70.96 -11.69 -31.45
C ARG A 9 -70.38 -10.40 -30.81
N SER A 10 -71.29 -9.69 -30.16
CA SER A 10 -71.23 -8.72 -29.04
C SER A 10 -69.89 -8.05 -28.63
N LEU A 11 -69.93 -6.72 -28.65
CA LEU A 11 -68.97 -5.75 -28.11
C LEU A 11 -69.16 -5.54 -26.59
N VAL A 12 -68.06 -5.49 -25.84
CA VAL A 12 -67.93 -4.68 -24.60
C VAL A 12 -66.54 -4.02 -24.62
N PRO A 13 -66.40 -2.73 -24.25
CA PRO A 13 -65.30 -1.88 -24.71
C PRO A 13 -64.17 -1.70 -23.69
N GLY A 14 -63.00 -1.32 -24.21
CA GLY A 14 -62.13 -0.34 -23.55
C GLY A 14 -60.92 -0.87 -22.79
N GLY A 15 -59.73 -0.68 -23.36
CA GLY A 15 -58.62 -0.10 -22.60
C GLY A 15 -58.51 1.40 -22.93
N PRO A 16 -57.54 2.14 -22.38
CA PRO A 16 -56.79 1.98 -21.13
C PRO A 16 -57.02 3.20 -20.21
N VAL A 17 -57.00 3.03 -18.88
CA VAL A 17 -56.87 4.17 -17.95
C VAL A 17 -55.78 3.86 -16.94
N LEU A 18 -54.63 4.50 -17.15
CA LEU A 18 -53.56 4.65 -16.17
C LEU A 18 -54.11 5.49 -15.01
N LEU A 19 -54.42 4.87 -13.88
CA LEU A 19 -54.73 5.57 -12.64
C LEU A 19 -53.45 5.65 -11.80
N VAL A 20 -52.78 6.79 -11.93
CA VAL A 20 -51.75 7.26 -11.00
C VAL A 20 -52.45 7.66 -9.71
N LEU A 21 -52.27 6.88 -8.64
CA LEU A 21 -52.62 7.32 -7.28
C LEU A 21 -51.37 7.92 -6.63
N CYS A 22 -51.26 9.25 -6.74
CA CYS A 22 -50.44 10.06 -5.85
C CYS A 22 -51.03 10.02 -4.44
N GLY A 23 -50.38 9.27 -3.55
CA GLY A 23 -50.58 9.39 -2.10
C GLY A 23 -49.63 10.45 -1.54
N LEU A 24 -50.22 11.52 -1.01
CA LEU A 24 -49.57 12.68 -0.39
C LEU A 24 -48.70 12.28 0.82
N LEU A 25 -47.39 12.43 0.68
CA LEU A 25 -46.53 12.90 1.77
C LEU A 25 -45.92 14.21 1.28
N GLU A 26 -46.35 15.32 1.85
CA GLU A 26 -45.79 16.64 1.62
C GLU A 26 -44.34 16.66 2.13
N ALA A 27 -43.39 16.35 1.24
CA ALA A 27 -42.02 16.83 1.39
C ALA A 27 -42.04 18.30 0.94
N SER A 28 -42.16 19.23 1.90
CA SER A 28 -42.02 20.65 1.58
C SER A 28 -40.61 20.88 1.04
N ARG A 29 -40.56 21.35 -0.21
CA ARG A 29 -39.38 21.56 -1.02
C ARG A 29 -38.53 22.70 -0.45
N GLY A 30 -37.40 22.37 0.16
CA GLY A 30 -36.20 23.21 0.14
C GLY A 30 -35.37 22.79 -1.06
N GLY A 31 -35.43 23.56 -2.15
CA GLY A 31 -34.73 23.23 -3.39
C GLY A 31 -33.23 23.37 -3.24
N LEU A 32 -32.53 22.24 -3.20
CA LEU A 32 -31.14 22.08 -3.63
C LEU A 32 -31.08 20.70 -4.27
N ALA A 33 -30.76 20.64 -5.56
CA ALA A 33 -30.37 19.39 -6.18
C ALA A 33 -29.12 18.91 -5.43
N LEU A 34 -29.23 17.77 -4.74
CA LEU A 34 -28.06 17.14 -4.14
C LEU A 34 -27.06 16.90 -5.29
N PRO A 35 -25.77 17.27 -5.13
CA PRO A 35 -24.75 16.91 -6.11
C PRO A 35 -24.81 15.41 -6.36
N GLN A 36 -24.49 14.97 -7.58
CA GLN A 36 -24.35 13.55 -7.88
C GLN A 36 -23.45 12.92 -6.81
N LEU A 37 -24.03 12.03 -6.00
CA LEU A 37 -23.28 11.28 -5.00
C LEU A 37 -22.34 10.35 -5.77
N SER A 38 -21.07 10.72 -5.85
CA SER A 38 -20.01 9.80 -6.26
C SER A 38 -19.44 9.14 -5.01
N ASP A 39 -19.25 7.82 -5.06
CA ASP A 39 -18.57 7.05 -4.00
C ASP A 39 -17.08 7.43 -3.87
N ASP A 40 -16.56 8.25 -4.79
CA ASP A 40 -15.18 8.76 -4.78
C ASP A 40 -14.91 9.82 -3.70
N ILE A 41 -15.95 10.39 -3.10
CA ILE A 41 -15.83 11.44 -2.08
C ILE A 41 -16.12 10.84 -0.70
N PRO A 42 -15.11 10.63 0.17
CA PRO A 42 -15.33 10.07 1.49
C PRO A 42 -16.01 11.11 2.41
N PHE A 43 -17.06 10.68 3.11
CA PHE A 43 -17.74 11.46 4.15
C PHE A 43 -17.69 10.72 5.50
N ARG A 44 -17.59 11.48 6.60
CA ARG A 44 -17.64 10.94 7.96
C ARG A 44 -18.70 11.67 8.77
N VAL A 45 -19.59 10.91 9.40
CA VAL A 45 -20.68 11.50 10.22
C VAL A 45 -20.22 11.63 11.68
N ASN A 46 -20.24 12.86 12.18
CA ASN A 46 -19.89 13.21 13.54
C ASN A 46 -21.13 13.64 14.34
N TRP A 47 -21.13 13.32 15.63
CA TRP A 47 -22.21 13.63 16.57
C TRP A 47 -21.70 14.57 17.66
N PRO A 48 -21.46 15.86 17.33
CA PRO A 48 -21.00 16.81 18.33
C PRO A 48 -22.15 17.05 19.31
N GLY A 49 -21.85 17.06 20.61
CA GLY A 49 -22.85 17.14 21.68
C GLY A 49 -23.57 18.50 21.77
N THR A 50 -23.78 18.99 22.99
CA THR A 50 -24.52 20.26 23.24
C THR A 50 -23.76 21.52 22.83
N GLU A 51 -22.43 21.47 22.82
CA GLU A 51 -21.57 22.60 22.47
C GLU A 51 -20.85 22.29 21.16
N PHE A 52 -21.27 22.95 20.08
CA PHE A 52 -20.66 22.79 18.76
C PHE A 52 -20.73 24.09 17.97
N SER A 53 -19.57 24.57 17.54
CA SER A 53 -19.43 25.57 16.49
C SER A 53 -18.86 24.89 15.25
N LEU A 54 -19.39 25.24 14.08
CA LEU A 54 -18.84 24.76 12.82
C LEU A 54 -17.36 25.14 12.71
N PRO A 55 -16.49 24.27 12.16
CA PRO A 55 -15.10 24.61 11.90
C PRO A 55 -15.02 25.84 10.98
N THR A 56 -14.25 26.85 11.39
CA THR A 56 -13.98 28.07 10.60
C THR A 56 -12.78 27.93 9.66
N THR A 57 -12.12 26.77 9.66
CA THR A 57 -10.96 26.45 8.81
C THR A 57 -11.23 25.17 8.02
N GLY A 58 -10.94 25.17 6.72
CA GLY A 58 -11.20 24.05 5.81
C GLY A 58 -12.47 24.22 4.98
N VAL A 59 -13.28 23.16 4.89
CA VAL A 59 -14.49 23.09 4.04
C VAL A 59 -15.59 24.05 4.53
N LEU A 60 -16.23 24.77 3.61
CA LEU A 60 -17.27 25.75 3.94
C LEU A 60 -18.59 25.06 4.32
N TYR A 61 -19.19 25.49 5.43
CA TYR A 61 -20.52 25.06 5.87
C TYR A 61 -21.49 26.24 5.79
N LYS A 62 -22.66 26.04 5.17
CA LYS A 62 -23.79 26.97 5.28
C LYS A 62 -24.80 26.41 6.26
N GLU A 63 -25.27 27.24 7.18
CA GLU A 63 -26.27 26.86 8.20
C GLU A 63 -27.59 26.34 7.59
N ASP A 64 -27.88 26.78 6.35
CA ASP A 64 -29.06 26.39 5.58
C ASP A 64 -28.86 25.10 4.77
N ASN A 65 -27.62 24.60 4.65
CA ASN A 65 -27.31 23.35 3.94
C ASN A 65 -27.34 22.17 4.91
N TYR A 66 -28.54 21.76 5.32
CA TYR A 66 -28.73 20.66 6.26
C TYR A 66 -29.81 19.69 5.81
N VAL A 67 -29.70 18.46 6.30
CA VAL A 67 -30.69 17.39 6.15
C VAL A 67 -31.16 16.96 7.52
N ILE A 68 -32.47 16.73 7.67
CA ILE A 68 -33.02 16.13 8.88
C ILE A 68 -33.04 14.62 8.70
N MET A 69 -32.18 13.93 9.45
CA MET A 69 -32.14 12.46 9.47
C MET A 69 -33.04 11.93 10.58
N THR A 70 -33.78 10.87 10.30
CA THR A 70 -34.61 10.17 11.29
C THR A 70 -34.22 8.69 11.35
N THR A 71 -33.90 8.19 12.53
CA THR A 71 -33.53 6.77 12.73
C THR A 71 -34.77 5.87 12.76
N ALA A 72 -34.57 4.56 12.66
CA ALA A 72 -35.66 3.58 12.79
C ALA A 72 -36.40 3.67 14.14
N HIS A 73 -35.73 4.20 15.18
CA HIS A 73 -36.30 4.44 16.50
C HIS A 73 -36.95 5.83 16.64
N LYS A 74 -37.18 6.53 15.53
CA LYS A 74 -37.77 7.88 15.46
C LYS A 74 -36.95 8.97 16.15
N GLU A 75 -35.64 8.76 16.31
CA GLU A 75 -34.71 9.79 16.78
C GLU A 75 -34.39 10.73 15.61
N LYS A 76 -34.40 12.03 15.83
CA LYS A 76 -34.25 13.08 14.81
C LYS A 76 -32.98 13.89 15.00
N TYR A 77 -32.30 14.15 13.90
CA TYR A 77 -31.01 14.85 13.88
C TYR A 77 -30.95 15.86 12.74
N LYS A 78 -30.41 17.05 13.01
CA LYS A 78 -30.08 18.06 12.03
C LYS A 78 -28.62 17.86 11.60
N CYS A 79 -28.40 17.32 10.40
CA CYS A 79 -27.08 17.06 9.84
C CYS A 79 -26.69 18.14 8.85
N ILE A 80 -25.64 18.89 9.16
CA ILE A 80 -25.13 19.97 8.31
C ILE A 80 -24.16 19.36 7.31
N LEU A 81 -24.44 19.54 6.02
CA LEU A 81 -23.62 19.02 4.94
C LEU A 81 -22.55 20.04 4.55
N PRO A 82 -21.29 19.61 4.35
CA PRO A 82 -20.27 20.48 3.80
C PRO A 82 -20.69 20.92 2.39
N LEU A 83 -20.45 22.19 2.08
CA LEU A 83 -20.42 22.59 0.69
C LEU A 83 -19.12 22.07 0.13
N VAL A 84 -19.21 21.00 -0.65
CA VAL A 84 -18.11 20.56 -1.51
C VAL A 84 -18.02 21.58 -2.65
N THR A 85 -17.67 22.82 -2.31
CA THR A 85 -17.13 23.77 -3.27
C THR A 85 -15.76 23.24 -3.60
N SER A 86 -15.54 23.05 -4.90
CA SER A 86 -14.25 22.92 -5.55
C SER A 86 -13.30 24.05 -5.14
N GLY A 87 -12.80 24.04 -3.90
CA GLY A 87 -11.64 24.84 -3.50
C GLY A 87 -10.43 24.51 -4.39
N ASP A 88 -10.49 23.35 -5.05
CA ASP A 88 -9.58 22.92 -6.10
C ASP A 88 -9.71 23.75 -7.39
N GLU A 89 -10.89 24.24 -7.78
CA GLU A 89 -11.05 25.06 -8.99
C GLU A 89 -10.48 26.48 -8.83
N GLU A 90 -10.50 27.03 -7.61
CA GLU A 90 -10.00 28.38 -7.34
C GLU A 90 -8.47 28.42 -7.35
N GLU A 91 -7.80 27.45 -6.70
CA GLU A 91 -6.32 27.34 -6.75
C GLU A 91 -5.80 26.89 -8.12
N GLU A 92 -6.61 26.16 -8.90
CA GLU A 92 -6.30 25.76 -10.27
C GLU A 92 -6.29 26.93 -11.27
N LYS A 93 -7.18 27.91 -11.07
CA LYS A 93 -7.30 29.09 -11.93
C LYS A 93 -6.20 30.13 -11.70
N ASP A 94 -5.56 30.12 -10.52
CA ASP A 94 -4.56 31.11 -10.12
C ASP A 94 -3.09 30.67 -10.28
N TYR A 95 -2.83 29.43 -10.74
CA TYR A 95 -1.47 28.97 -10.96
C TYR A 95 -0.82 29.66 -12.17
N LYS A 96 0.11 30.59 -11.90
CA LYS A 96 0.95 31.28 -12.90
C LYS A 96 2.37 30.71 -12.98
N GLY A 97 2.61 29.54 -12.40
CA GLY A 97 3.93 28.91 -12.36
C GLY A 97 4.30 28.19 -13.66
N PRO A 98 5.51 27.60 -13.70
CA PRO A 98 6.00 26.85 -14.86
C PRO A 98 5.14 25.61 -15.15
N ASN A 99 5.15 25.19 -16.42
CA ASN A 99 4.43 23.97 -16.82
C ASN A 99 5.14 22.71 -16.28
N PRO A 100 4.45 21.55 -16.22
CA PRO A 100 5.04 20.30 -15.71
C PRO A 100 6.33 19.88 -16.42
N ARG A 101 6.46 20.14 -17.72
CA ARG A 101 7.67 19.84 -18.48
C ARG A 101 8.84 20.73 -18.07
N GLU A 102 8.60 22.02 -17.85
CA GLU A 102 9.58 22.98 -17.36
C GLU A 102 10.04 22.63 -15.94
N LEU A 103 9.13 22.17 -15.08
CA LEU A 103 9.46 21.69 -13.74
C LEU A 103 10.40 20.47 -13.77
N LEU A 104 10.21 19.57 -14.76
CA LEU A 104 11.05 18.39 -14.95
C LEU A 104 12.31 18.66 -15.78
N GLU A 105 12.41 19.82 -16.42
CA GLU A 105 13.53 20.16 -17.31
C GLU A 105 14.91 20.06 -16.63
N PRO A 106 15.10 20.48 -15.36
CA PRO A 106 16.36 20.29 -14.66
C PRO A 106 16.78 18.82 -14.58
N LEU A 107 15.81 17.91 -14.35
CA LEU A 107 16.04 16.48 -14.27
C LEU A 107 16.50 15.91 -15.62
N PHE A 108 15.87 16.36 -16.71
CA PHE A 108 16.18 15.90 -18.07
C PHE A 108 17.51 16.45 -18.58
N LYS A 109 17.85 17.71 -18.26
CA LYS A 109 19.12 18.33 -18.68
C LYS A 109 20.31 17.79 -17.90
N GLN A 110 20.18 17.67 -16.57
CA GLN A 110 21.25 17.13 -15.72
C GLN A 110 21.55 15.66 -16.04
N SER A 111 20.65 14.98 -16.76
CA SER A 111 20.82 13.59 -17.15
C SER A 111 21.02 12.67 -15.95
N SER A 112 20.40 13.00 -14.82
CA SER A 112 20.45 12.17 -13.63
C SER A 112 19.77 10.84 -13.91
N CYS A 113 20.29 9.79 -13.29
CA CYS A 113 19.77 8.44 -13.45
C CYS A 113 19.24 7.93 -12.13
N SER A 114 18.08 7.28 -12.19
CA SER A 114 17.46 6.60 -11.06
C SER A 114 17.56 5.11 -11.25
N TYR A 115 17.74 4.40 -10.14
CA TYR A 115 18.04 2.98 -10.14
C TYR A 115 17.00 2.23 -9.31
N ARG A 116 16.63 1.05 -9.77
CA ARG A 116 15.82 0.09 -9.04
C ARG A 116 16.36 -1.30 -9.28
N ILE A 117 16.72 -1.95 -8.18
CA ILE A 117 17.24 -3.29 -8.20
C ILE A 117 16.08 -4.22 -7.83
N GLU A 118 15.69 -5.09 -8.75
CA GLU A 118 14.77 -6.19 -8.50
C GLU A 118 15.54 -7.51 -8.45
N SER A 119 14.84 -8.62 -8.20
CA SER A 119 15.47 -9.92 -7.93
C SER A 119 16.37 -10.42 -9.07
N TYR A 120 15.99 -10.13 -10.32
CA TYR A 120 16.74 -10.53 -11.51
C TYR A 120 17.21 -9.30 -12.30
N TRP A 121 16.32 -8.36 -12.56
CA TRP A 121 16.64 -7.17 -13.36
C TRP A 121 17.05 -5.99 -12.50
N THR A 122 18.10 -5.29 -12.93
CA THR A 122 18.38 -3.93 -12.49
C THR A 122 17.87 -2.96 -13.55
N TYR A 123 17.07 -2.00 -13.13
CA TYR A 123 16.53 -0.95 -13.96
C TYR A 123 17.26 0.36 -13.69
N GLU A 124 17.70 1.00 -14.77
CA GLU A 124 18.33 2.31 -14.80
C GLU A 124 17.48 3.21 -15.69
N VAL A 125 17.00 4.32 -15.13
CA VAL A 125 16.24 5.34 -15.84
C VAL A 125 17.06 6.61 -15.82
N CYS A 126 17.80 6.86 -16.90
CA CYS A 126 18.45 8.14 -17.12
C CYS A 126 17.44 9.11 -17.72
N HIS A 127 16.96 10.04 -16.91
CA HIS A 127 15.82 10.89 -17.23
C HIS A 127 16.09 11.71 -18.50
N GLY A 128 15.17 11.62 -19.47
CA GLY A 128 15.31 12.28 -20.76
C GLY A 128 16.36 11.69 -21.70
N LYS A 129 17.00 10.55 -21.35
CA LYS A 129 17.98 9.86 -22.19
C LYS A 129 17.56 8.45 -22.54
N HIS A 130 17.53 7.54 -21.59
CA HIS A 130 17.25 6.15 -21.88
C HIS A 130 16.76 5.41 -20.64
N ILE A 131 16.08 4.31 -20.89
CA ILE A 131 15.70 3.33 -19.88
C ILE A 131 16.41 2.04 -20.24
N ARG A 132 17.20 1.54 -19.31
CA ARG A 132 18.00 0.34 -19.45
C ARG A 132 17.61 -0.66 -18.37
N GLN A 133 17.52 -1.90 -18.78
CA GLN A 133 17.31 -3.05 -17.92
C GLN A 133 18.50 -3.97 -18.13
N TYR A 134 19.17 -4.38 -17.07
CA TYR A 134 20.32 -5.25 -17.18
C TYR A 134 20.42 -6.25 -16.03
N HIS A 135 21.04 -7.40 -16.32
CA HIS A 135 21.37 -8.44 -15.35
C HIS A 135 22.86 -8.75 -15.46
N GLU A 136 23.56 -8.77 -14.33
CA GLU A 136 25.00 -9.05 -14.27
C GLU A 136 25.23 -10.48 -13.75
N GLU A 137 25.73 -11.35 -14.62
CA GLU A 137 26.18 -12.69 -14.24
C GLU A 137 27.70 -12.66 -13.98
N LYS A 138 28.10 -12.93 -12.73
CA LYS A 138 29.51 -13.06 -12.35
C LYS A 138 29.93 -14.52 -12.51
N GLU A 139 30.48 -14.85 -13.68
CA GLU A 139 31.20 -16.11 -13.86
C GLU A 139 32.49 -16.09 -13.01
N THR A 140 32.86 -17.23 -12.42
CA THR A 140 33.96 -17.42 -11.47
C THR A 140 35.29 -16.80 -11.91
N GLY A 141 35.46 -15.51 -11.60
CA GLY A 141 36.74 -14.83 -11.48
C GLY A 141 37.26 -14.02 -12.66
N GLN A 142 36.73 -14.08 -13.88
CA GLN A 142 37.41 -13.41 -15.02
C GLN A 142 36.56 -12.63 -16.04
N LYS A 143 35.23 -12.76 -16.15
CA LYS A 143 34.40 -11.89 -17.01
C LYS A 143 33.01 -11.67 -16.43
N ILE A 144 32.58 -10.41 -16.34
CA ILE A 144 31.19 -10.05 -16.00
C ILE A 144 30.40 -10.12 -17.31
N ASN A 145 29.46 -11.05 -17.43
CA ASN A 145 28.55 -11.10 -18.57
C ASN A 145 27.31 -10.26 -18.22
N ILE A 146 27.05 -9.20 -18.99
CA ILE A 146 25.94 -8.28 -18.76
C ILE A 146 24.91 -8.51 -19.85
N HIS A 147 23.76 -9.07 -19.46
CA HIS A 147 22.59 -9.15 -20.33
C HIS A 147 21.81 -7.84 -20.21
N GLU A 148 21.82 -7.01 -21.24
CA GLU A 148 21.17 -5.71 -21.23
C GLU A 148 20.15 -5.50 -22.35
N TYR A 149 19.08 -4.78 -22.02
CA TYR A 149 18.03 -4.33 -22.92
C TYR A 149 17.71 -2.86 -22.65
N TYR A 150 17.59 -2.08 -23.71
CA TYR A 150 17.04 -0.73 -23.62
C TYR A 150 15.52 -0.82 -23.80
N LEU A 151 14.77 -0.37 -22.81
CA LEU A 151 13.31 -0.36 -22.82
C LEU A 151 12.75 0.91 -23.50
N GLY A 152 13.62 1.90 -23.72
CA GLY A 152 13.32 3.13 -24.45
C GLY A 152 14.56 4.02 -24.51
N ASN A 153 14.65 4.84 -25.55
CA ASN A 153 15.73 5.76 -25.82
C ASN A 153 15.21 7.06 -26.45
N MET A 154 15.54 8.16 -25.80
CA MET A 154 15.28 9.53 -26.24
C MET A 154 16.50 10.01 -27.05
N LEU A 155 16.84 9.34 -28.15
CA LEU A 155 17.81 9.90 -29.10
C LEU A 155 17.18 11.11 -29.79
N ALA A 156 17.95 12.19 -29.88
CA ALA A 156 17.58 13.55 -30.32
C ALA A 156 16.88 13.71 -31.70
N LYS A 157 16.55 12.61 -32.40
CA LYS A 157 15.74 12.63 -33.62
C LYS A 157 14.23 12.69 -33.38
N ASN A 158 13.76 12.54 -32.14
CA ASN A 158 12.33 12.63 -31.82
C ASN A 158 11.81 14.05 -31.51
N LEU A 159 12.67 15.08 -31.45
CA LEU A 159 12.21 16.46 -31.23
C LEU A 159 11.29 16.98 -32.36
N LEU A 160 11.33 16.36 -33.54
CA LEU A 160 10.45 16.68 -34.67
C LEU A 160 9.12 15.92 -34.58
N PHE A 161 9.15 14.65 -34.16
CA PHE A 161 7.96 13.81 -33.98
C PHE A 161 7.15 14.17 -32.72
N GLU A 162 7.81 14.63 -31.66
CA GLU A 162 7.13 15.16 -30.47
C GLU A 162 6.47 16.51 -30.74
N LYS A 163 7.04 17.36 -31.60
CA LYS A 163 6.37 18.62 -32.00
C LYS A 163 5.08 18.40 -32.77
N GLU A 164 4.99 17.32 -33.54
CA GLU A 164 3.78 16.94 -34.29
C GLU A 164 2.74 16.25 -33.38
N ARG A 165 3.17 15.35 -32.48
CA ARG A 165 2.26 14.73 -31.48
C ARG A 165 1.79 15.69 -30.39
N GLU A 166 2.62 16.63 -29.95
CA GLU A 166 2.23 17.70 -29.02
C GLU A 166 1.23 18.68 -29.66
N ALA A 167 1.22 18.80 -30.99
CA ALA A 167 0.21 19.59 -31.70
C ALA A 167 -1.12 18.84 -31.84
N GLU A 168 -1.09 17.51 -31.99
CA GLU A 168 -2.29 16.66 -32.06
C GLU A 168 -2.91 16.35 -30.68
N GLU A 169 -2.10 16.21 -29.62
CA GLU A 169 -2.57 15.97 -28.24
C GLU A 169 -3.09 17.26 -27.56
N LYS A 170 -2.69 18.45 -28.03
CA LYS A 170 -3.21 19.74 -27.56
C LYS A 170 -4.70 19.95 -27.82
N GLU A 171 -5.33 19.14 -28.67
CA GLU A 171 -6.78 19.22 -28.93
C GLU A 171 -7.62 18.18 -28.17
N LYS A 172 -7.03 17.24 -27.40
CA LYS A 172 -7.80 16.08 -26.89
C LYS A 172 -7.89 15.82 -25.38
N SER A 173 -7.25 16.55 -24.48
CA SER A 173 -7.68 16.54 -23.07
C SER A 173 -7.11 17.71 -22.25
N ASN A 174 -7.99 18.59 -21.76
CA ASN A 174 -7.67 19.49 -20.64
C ASN A 174 -7.58 18.73 -19.29
N GLU A 175 -7.84 17.42 -19.29
CA GLU A 175 -7.79 16.55 -18.12
C GLU A 175 -6.40 15.95 -17.96
N ILE A 176 -5.87 16.05 -16.74
CA ILE A 176 -4.61 15.40 -16.38
C ILE A 176 -4.85 13.92 -16.16
N PRO A 177 -4.04 13.05 -16.76
CA PRO A 177 -4.21 11.62 -16.58
C PRO A 177 -3.92 11.23 -15.13
N THR A 178 -4.76 10.35 -14.60
CA THR A 178 -4.65 9.80 -13.24
C THR A 178 -4.49 8.29 -13.29
N LYS A 179 -3.74 7.73 -12.35
CA LYS A 179 -3.51 6.29 -12.24
C LYS A 179 -3.72 5.84 -10.81
N ASN A 180 -4.35 4.68 -10.64
CA ASN A 180 -4.45 4.05 -9.33
C ASN A 180 -3.07 3.52 -8.92
N ILE A 181 -2.45 4.19 -7.94
CA ILE A 181 -1.20 3.80 -7.31
C ILE A 181 -1.53 3.48 -5.85
N GLU A 182 -1.30 2.24 -5.42
CA GLU A 182 -1.55 1.80 -4.03
C GLU A 182 -2.99 2.02 -3.53
N GLY A 183 -3.99 1.95 -4.41
CA GLY A 183 -5.40 2.15 -4.07
C GLY A 183 -5.87 3.60 -4.19
N GLN A 184 -4.99 4.52 -4.60
CA GLN A 184 -5.30 5.94 -4.73
C GLN A 184 -5.09 6.47 -6.15
N MET A 185 -6.10 7.17 -6.68
CA MET A 185 -6.02 7.86 -7.96
C MET A 185 -5.06 9.04 -7.87
N THR A 186 -3.92 8.91 -8.53
CA THR A 186 -2.80 9.86 -8.45
C THR A 186 -2.54 10.48 -9.83
N PRO A 187 -2.52 11.82 -9.95
CA PRO A 187 -2.18 12.50 -11.21
C PRO A 187 -0.70 12.31 -11.56
N TYR A 188 -0.40 12.14 -12.84
CA TYR A 188 0.97 11.90 -13.30
C TYR A 188 1.26 12.59 -14.64
N TYR A 189 2.53 12.95 -14.87
CA TYR A 189 2.98 13.50 -16.15
C TYR A 189 3.60 12.39 -17.01
N PRO A 190 2.99 12.03 -18.17
CA PRO A 190 3.49 10.98 -19.04
C PRO A 190 4.65 11.47 -19.92
N VAL A 191 5.66 10.62 -20.10
CA VAL A 191 6.76 10.80 -21.07
C VAL A 191 6.96 9.50 -21.82
N GLY A 192 6.73 9.52 -23.13
CA GLY A 192 7.00 8.36 -23.99
C GLY A 192 8.47 8.25 -24.35
N MET A 193 9.05 7.05 -24.24
CA MET A 193 10.42 6.73 -24.66
C MET A 193 10.41 5.54 -25.63
N GLY A 194 10.62 5.81 -26.92
CA GLY A 194 10.63 4.79 -27.99
C GLY A 194 12.03 4.29 -28.35
N ASN A 195 12.18 3.54 -29.45
CA ASN A 195 13.49 3.15 -30.01
C ASN A 195 14.43 2.38 -29.06
N GLY A 196 13.88 1.52 -28.20
CA GLY A 196 14.65 0.57 -27.40
C GLY A 196 15.21 -0.61 -28.21
N THR A 197 15.82 -1.58 -27.53
CA THR A 197 16.39 -2.78 -28.15
C THR A 197 15.30 -3.55 -28.92
N PRO A 198 15.58 -4.06 -30.14
CA PRO A 198 14.62 -4.82 -30.93
C PRO A 198 14.05 -6.02 -30.18
N CYS A 199 12.73 -6.19 -30.25
CA CYS A 199 11.99 -7.26 -29.60
C CYS A 199 11.73 -8.41 -30.58
N SER A 200 12.36 -9.56 -30.36
CA SER A 200 12.18 -10.76 -31.19
C SER A 200 10.72 -11.25 -31.21
N LEU A 201 10.01 -11.11 -30.09
CA LEU A 201 8.61 -11.51 -29.93
C LEU A 201 7.61 -10.64 -30.71
N LYS A 202 8.03 -9.44 -31.14
CA LYS A 202 7.21 -8.47 -31.88
C LYS A 202 7.81 -8.16 -33.25
N GLN A 203 8.26 -9.18 -33.99
CA GLN A 203 8.82 -9.02 -35.34
C GLN A 203 9.95 -7.96 -35.40
N ASN A 204 10.82 -7.94 -34.39
CA ASN A 204 11.91 -6.97 -34.22
C ASN A 204 11.49 -5.50 -34.08
N ARG A 205 10.23 -5.20 -33.71
CA ARG A 205 9.86 -3.83 -33.31
C ARG A 205 10.66 -3.42 -32.06
N PRO A 206 11.14 -2.16 -31.99
CA PRO A 206 11.88 -1.70 -30.83
C PRO A 206 10.98 -1.65 -29.59
N ARG A 207 11.55 -2.01 -28.43
CA ARG A 207 10.88 -1.81 -27.14
C ARG A 207 10.56 -0.33 -26.92
N SER A 208 9.45 -0.06 -26.25
CA SER A 208 9.04 1.29 -25.88
C SER A 208 8.53 1.34 -24.45
N SER A 209 8.65 2.49 -23.79
CA SER A 209 8.23 2.69 -22.42
C SER A 209 7.46 3.99 -22.25
N THR A 210 6.51 4.01 -21.32
CA THR A 210 5.87 5.24 -20.83
C THR A 210 6.33 5.49 -19.39
N VAL A 211 7.02 6.61 -19.18
CA VAL A 211 7.47 7.05 -17.86
C VAL A 211 6.44 8.00 -17.28
N MET A 212 5.92 7.67 -16.10
CA MET A 212 4.92 8.44 -15.36
C MET A 212 5.61 9.12 -14.19
N TYR A 213 5.74 10.44 -14.26
CA TYR A 213 6.30 11.23 -13.16
C TYR A 213 5.17 11.63 -12.21
N ILE A 214 5.32 11.29 -10.93
CA ILE A 214 4.35 11.54 -9.87
C ILE A 214 4.97 12.46 -8.83
N CYS A 215 4.19 13.40 -8.29
CA CYS A 215 4.63 14.21 -7.16
C CYS A 215 4.83 13.36 -5.90
N HIS A 216 6.03 13.45 -5.32
CA HIS A 216 6.30 12.97 -3.97
C HIS A 216 7.28 13.94 -3.28
N PRO A 217 6.86 14.71 -2.26
CA PRO A 217 7.68 15.77 -1.67
C PRO A 217 9.02 15.30 -1.10
N GLU A 218 9.07 14.07 -0.59
CA GLU A 218 10.26 13.51 0.09
C GLU A 218 11.11 12.61 -0.83
N SER A 219 10.72 12.41 -2.09
CA SER A 219 11.46 11.50 -2.96
C SER A 219 12.72 12.14 -3.54
N LYS A 220 13.65 11.29 -3.97
CA LYS A 220 14.89 11.69 -4.65
C LYS A 220 14.90 11.23 -6.12
N HIS A 221 13.78 11.42 -6.81
CA HIS A 221 13.57 10.98 -8.21
C HIS A 221 13.54 9.45 -8.40
N GLU A 222 13.22 8.67 -7.37
CA GLU A 222 13.34 7.21 -7.39
C GLU A 222 12.23 6.50 -8.19
N ILE A 223 12.50 5.25 -8.57
CA ILE A 223 11.58 4.42 -9.35
C ILE A 223 10.66 3.63 -8.39
N LEU A 224 9.36 3.96 -8.40
CA LEU A 224 8.34 3.25 -7.62
C LEU A 224 7.99 1.88 -8.19
N SER A 225 7.92 1.75 -9.52
CA SER A 225 7.62 0.48 -10.18
C SER A 225 8.03 0.49 -11.64
N VAL A 226 8.35 -0.71 -12.17
CA VAL A 226 8.50 -0.98 -13.59
C VAL A 226 7.62 -2.19 -13.90
N ALA A 227 6.75 -2.08 -14.91
CA ALA A 227 5.85 -3.15 -15.31
C ALA A 227 5.87 -3.32 -16.83
N GLU A 228 5.95 -4.55 -17.31
CA GLU A 228 5.69 -4.88 -18.71
C GLU A 228 4.18 -5.09 -18.87
N VAL A 229 3.50 -4.08 -19.42
CA VAL A 229 2.02 -4.11 -19.55
C VAL A 229 1.57 -4.88 -20.79
N THR A 230 2.33 -4.79 -21.86
CA THR A 230 2.19 -5.65 -23.04
C THR A 230 3.57 -6.07 -23.50
N THR A 231 3.66 -7.15 -24.28
CA THR A 231 4.97 -7.67 -24.72
C THR A 231 5.82 -6.57 -25.35
N CYS A 232 6.97 -6.28 -24.75
CA CYS A 232 7.92 -5.25 -25.16
C CYS A 232 7.44 -3.78 -25.04
N GLU A 233 6.38 -3.54 -24.27
CA GLU A 233 5.89 -2.23 -23.88
C GLU A 233 5.85 -2.11 -22.35
N TYR A 234 6.53 -1.09 -21.83
CA TYR A 234 6.77 -0.95 -20.41
C TYR A 234 6.13 0.31 -19.85
N GLU A 235 5.78 0.26 -18.58
CA GLU A 235 5.34 1.38 -17.78
C GLU A 235 6.29 1.55 -16.59
N VAL A 236 6.77 2.77 -16.39
CA VAL A 236 7.72 3.10 -15.33
C VAL A 236 7.13 4.23 -14.51
N VAL A 237 7.03 4.06 -13.20
CA VAL A 237 6.55 5.10 -12.28
C VAL A 237 7.74 5.71 -11.54
N ILE A 238 7.90 7.03 -11.64
CA ILE A 238 8.97 7.80 -10.99
C ILE A 238 8.34 8.76 -9.98
N LEU A 239 8.84 8.72 -8.75
CA LEU A 239 8.48 9.68 -7.71
C LEU A 239 9.41 10.88 -7.76
N THR A 240 8.91 12.10 -7.92
CA THR A 240 9.73 13.31 -8.00
C THR A 240 9.14 14.48 -7.20
N PRO A 241 9.94 15.25 -6.45
CA PRO A 241 9.47 16.43 -5.73
C PRO A 241 9.19 17.61 -6.67
N LEU A 242 9.76 17.61 -7.89
CA LEU A 242 9.69 18.75 -8.82
C LEU A 242 8.27 19.05 -9.29
N LEU A 243 7.41 18.03 -9.40
CA LEU A 243 6.02 18.21 -9.81
C LEU A 243 5.10 18.70 -8.68
N CYS A 244 5.56 18.66 -7.43
CA CYS A 244 4.74 19.01 -6.27
C CYS A 244 4.43 20.50 -6.14
N SER A 245 5.17 21.35 -6.87
CA SER A 245 4.87 22.78 -7.00
C SER A 245 3.62 23.04 -7.85
N HIS A 246 3.25 22.10 -8.72
CA HIS A 246 2.09 22.25 -9.60
C HIS A 246 0.81 21.76 -8.90
N PRO A 247 -0.21 22.62 -8.71
CA PRO A 247 -1.42 22.28 -7.94
C PRO A 247 -2.14 21.04 -8.43
N LYS A 248 -2.23 20.87 -9.75
CA LYS A 248 -2.92 19.72 -10.37
C LYS A 248 -2.17 18.37 -10.30
N TYR A 249 -0.86 18.37 -10.01
CA TYR A 249 -0.06 17.14 -9.86
C TYR A 249 0.28 16.85 -8.41
N ARG A 250 0.05 17.81 -7.51
CA ARG A 250 0.26 17.64 -6.08
C ARG A 250 -0.74 16.64 -5.52
N PHE A 251 -0.23 15.66 -4.78
CA PHE A 251 -1.05 14.76 -4.02
C PHE A 251 -1.92 15.52 -3.00
N ARG A 252 -3.23 15.37 -3.11
CA ARG A 252 -4.19 15.76 -2.08
C ARG A 252 -4.80 14.49 -1.54
N ALA A 253 -4.60 14.22 -0.25
CA ALA A 253 -5.49 13.29 0.42
C ALA A 253 -6.89 13.90 0.29
N SER A 254 -7.83 13.20 -0.37
CA SER A 254 -9.21 13.64 -0.42
C SER A 254 -9.64 13.90 1.02
N PRO A 255 -9.93 15.16 1.41
CA PRO A 255 -10.30 15.43 2.80
C PRO A 255 -11.55 14.63 3.10
N VAL A 256 -11.51 13.79 4.13
CA VAL A 256 -12.72 13.12 4.61
C VAL A 256 -13.67 14.23 5.04
N ASN A 257 -14.77 14.38 4.31
CA ASN A 257 -15.70 15.48 4.49
C ASN A 257 -16.59 15.18 5.71
N ASP A 258 -16.38 15.93 6.78
CA ASP A 258 -17.14 15.74 8.02
C ASP A 258 -18.58 16.26 7.87
N ILE A 259 -19.55 15.44 8.24
CA ILE A 259 -20.97 15.79 8.35
C ILE A 259 -21.30 15.90 9.83
N PHE A 260 -21.73 17.06 10.29
CA PHE A 260 -22.02 17.29 11.71
C PHE A 260 -23.52 17.16 11.98
N CYS A 261 -23.91 16.16 12.77
CA CYS A 261 -25.29 15.85 13.11
C CYS A 261 -25.63 16.22 14.55
N GLN A 262 -26.50 17.23 14.71
CA GLN A 262 -26.99 17.69 16.01
C GLN A 262 -28.32 17.04 16.37
N SER A 263 -28.48 16.56 17.60
CA SER A 263 -29.75 15.99 18.08
C SER A 263 -30.83 17.05 18.22
N LEU A 264 -32.04 16.74 17.74
CA LEU A 264 -33.23 17.55 17.96
C LEU A 264 -33.94 17.17 19.29
N PRO A 265 -34.79 18.05 19.84
CA PRO A 265 -35.51 17.76 21.08
C PRO A 265 -36.22 16.41 21.06
N GLY A 266 -36.04 15.63 22.13
CA GLY A 266 -36.59 14.28 22.27
C GLY A 266 -35.70 13.17 21.69
N SER A 267 -34.53 13.49 21.15
CA SER A 267 -33.57 12.51 20.60
C SER A 267 -32.26 12.51 21.39
N PRO A 268 -31.59 11.35 21.57
CA PRO A 268 -30.30 11.29 22.25
C PRO A 268 -29.21 11.93 21.40
N PHE A 269 -28.13 12.43 22.02
CA PHE A 269 -27.01 13.08 21.30
C PHE A 269 -26.38 12.25 20.19
N LYS A 270 -26.47 10.94 20.30
CA LYS A 270 -26.01 9.98 19.30
C LYS A 270 -27.01 8.83 19.24
N PRO A 271 -27.31 8.28 18.03
CA PRO A 271 -28.29 7.21 17.88
C PRO A 271 -28.02 6.03 18.80
N LEU A 272 -29.08 5.50 19.42
CA LEU A 272 -28.94 4.39 20.39
C LEU A 272 -28.37 3.14 19.74
N THR A 273 -28.83 2.77 18.55
CA THR A 273 -28.31 1.63 17.79
C THR A 273 -26.84 1.79 17.42
N LEU A 274 -26.41 3.02 17.07
CA LEU A 274 -25.00 3.29 16.78
C LEU A 274 -24.14 3.13 18.04
N ARG A 275 -24.59 3.64 19.19
CA ARG A 275 -23.88 3.43 20.47
C ARG A 275 -23.78 1.96 20.85
N GLN A 276 -24.84 1.17 20.62
CA GLN A 276 -24.83 -0.26 20.89
C GLN A 276 -23.84 -1.01 19.99
N LEU A 277 -23.78 -0.66 18.70
CA LEU A 277 -22.81 -1.24 17.76
C LEU A 277 -21.37 -0.89 18.16
N GLU A 278 -21.10 0.36 18.54
CA GLU A 278 -19.78 0.78 19.01
C GLU A 278 -19.39 0.10 20.32
N GLN A 279 -20.33 -0.07 21.25
CA GLN A 279 -20.11 -0.84 22.47
C GLN A 279 -19.84 -2.32 22.15
N GLN A 280 -20.56 -2.90 21.20
CA GLN A 280 -20.32 -4.28 20.75
C GLN A 280 -18.94 -4.42 20.12
N GLU A 281 -18.51 -3.45 19.30
CA GLU A 281 -17.16 -3.37 18.75
C GLU A 281 -16.11 -3.22 19.87
N GLU A 282 -16.38 -2.38 20.87
CA GLU A 282 -15.50 -2.15 22.03
C GLU A 282 -15.44 -3.37 22.97
N ILE A 283 -16.51 -4.15 23.08
CA ILE A 283 -16.53 -5.43 23.83
C ILE A 283 -15.75 -6.51 23.06
N LEU A 284 -15.75 -6.48 21.73
CA LEU A 284 -14.91 -7.33 20.88
C LEU A 284 -13.44 -6.89 20.90
N ARG A 285 -13.15 -5.63 21.26
CA ARG A 285 -11.80 -5.16 21.60
C ARG A 285 -11.45 -5.65 23.00
N VAL A 286 -10.53 -6.63 23.08
CA VAL A 286 -10.11 -7.25 24.35
C VAL A 286 -9.68 -6.18 25.38
N PRO A 287 -10.30 -6.11 26.58
CA PRO A 287 -9.93 -5.14 27.58
C PRO A 287 -8.74 -5.66 28.41
N PHE A 288 -7.56 -5.05 28.26
CA PHE A 288 -6.49 -5.26 29.24
C PHE A 288 -6.81 -4.48 30.52
N ARG A 289 -7.16 -5.23 31.57
CA ARG A 289 -7.19 -4.74 32.95
C ARG A 289 -5.82 -4.16 33.30
N ARG A 290 -5.82 -2.89 33.72
CA ARG A 290 -4.70 -2.29 34.46
C ARG A 290 -4.64 -2.97 35.84
N ASN A 291 -3.74 -3.93 36.01
CA ASN A 291 -3.26 -4.25 37.35
C ASN A 291 -2.28 -3.14 37.74
N LYS A 292 -2.72 -2.35 38.71
CA LYS A 292 -1.85 -1.48 39.48
C LYS A 292 -1.34 -2.33 40.64
N GLU A 293 -0.09 -2.78 40.55
CA GLU A 293 0.70 -3.11 41.75
C GLU A 293 0.94 -1.77 42.48
N GLU A 294 0.92 -1.65 43.81
CA GLU A 294 1.43 -2.52 44.87
C GLU A 294 0.57 -2.34 46.14
N ASP A 295 0.45 -3.36 46.99
CA ASP A 295 1.16 -3.35 48.28
C ASP A 295 1.17 -4.73 48.97
N LEU A 296 2.23 -4.94 49.75
CA LEU A 296 2.76 -6.16 50.39
C LEU A 296 1.76 -6.97 51.27
N GLN A 297 1.87 -8.31 51.27
CA GLN A 297 2.50 -9.15 52.34
C GLN A 297 2.04 -10.63 52.35
N SER A 298 3.04 -11.52 52.43
CA SER A 298 3.08 -12.75 53.25
C SER A 298 2.35 -14.04 52.84
N THR A 299 3.19 -15.09 52.69
CA THR A 299 3.03 -16.50 53.10
C THR A 299 2.21 -17.51 52.28
N LYS A 300 2.96 -18.50 51.78
CA LYS A 300 2.82 -19.97 51.93
C LYS A 300 2.41 -20.79 50.69
N GLU A 301 3.15 -21.89 50.56
CA GLU A 301 3.16 -22.99 49.60
C GLU A 301 1.78 -23.55 49.21
N GLU A 302 1.63 -24.02 47.96
CA GLU A 302 1.49 -25.46 47.64
C GLU A 302 1.41 -25.78 46.12
N ARG A 303 2.06 -26.91 45.79
CA ARG A 303 2.11 -27.79 44.59
C ARG A 303 1.09 -27.70 43.42
N PHE A 304 1.69 -27.82 42.22
CA PHE A 304 1.29 -28.49 40.96
C PHE A 304 0.30 -29.70 41.06
N PRO A 305 -0.42 -30.17 40.00
CA PRO A 305 0.11 -30.31 38.61
C PRO A 305 -0.87 -30.17 37.42
N ALA A 306 -0.26 -30.30 36.24
CA ALA A 306 -0.79 -30.29 34.88
C ALA A 306 -1.88 -31.35 34.58
N ILE A 307 -2.77 -31.02 33.63
CA ILE A 307 -3.53 -31.99 32.82
C ILE A 307 -3.54 -31.52 31.36
N HIS A 308 -2.88 -32.31 30.50
CA HIS A 308 -3.04 -32.30 29.05
C HIS A 308 -4.46 -32.72 28.66
N LYS A 309 -5.06 -32.07 27.65
CA LYS A 309 -5.94 -32.72 26.67
C LYS A 309 -5.81 -32.02 25.31
N SER A 310 -5.51 -32.83 24.29
CA SER A 310 -5.40 -32.47 22.88
C SER A 310 -6.65 -32.88 22.10
N ILE A 311 -6.80 -32.24 20.94
CA ILE A 311 -7.55 -32.63 19.71
C ILE A 311 -9.00 -32.19 19.58
N GLY A 312 -9.28 -31.48 18.47
CA GLY A 312 -10.61 -31.23 17.94
C GLY A 312 -10.71 -30.06 16.94
N ILE A 313 -10.11 -30.24 15.76
CA ILE A 313 -10.35 -29.59 14.45
C ILE A 313 -11.55 -28.63 14.36
N GLY A 314 -11.27 -27.40 13.88
CA GLY A 314 -12.27 -26.42 13.45
C GLY A 314 -11.61 -25.19 12.83
N SER A 315 -11.54 -25.18 11.49
CA SER A 315 -11.24 -24.06 10.58
C SER A 315 -11.27 -22.65 11.18
N GLN A 316 -10.11 -21.98 11.22
CA GLN A 316 -10.01 -20.53 11.40
C GLN A 316 -9.73 -19.89 10.03
N PRO A 317 -10.38 -18.78 9.66
CA PRO A 317 -10.03 -18.03 8.46
C PRO A 317 -8.66 -17.39 8.66
N ILE A 318 -7.78 -17.59 7.68
CA ILE A 318 -6.49 -16.90 7.60
C ILE A 318 -6.79 -15.43 7.29
N LEU A 319 -6.51 -14.55 8.24
CA LEU A 319 -6.48 -13.11 8.04
C LEU A 319 -5.31 -12.77 7.12
N THR A 320 -5.58 -12.73 5.81
CA THR A 320 -4.88 -11.85 4.88
C THR A 320 -5.35 -10.43 5.15
N VAL A 321 -4.43 -9.47 5.22
CA VAL A 321 -4.57 -8.06 4.78
C VAL A 321 -3.31 -7.29 5.21
N GLY A 322 -2.70 -6.61 4.23
CA GLY A 322 -1.82 -5.48 4.52
C GLY A 322 -2.61 -4.41 5.24
N THR A 323 -2.08 -3.92 6.37
CA THR A 323 -2.54 -2.75 7.12
C THR A 323 -4.02 -2.76 7.56
N THR A 324 -4.31 -3.14 8.82
CA THR A 324 -5.37 -2.50 9.65
C THR A 324 -5.47 -2.94 11.13
N HIS A 325 -4.52 -3.68 11.72
CA HIS A 325 -4.58 -3.96 13.18
C HIS A 325 -3.21 -4.00 13.87
N ILE A 326 -2.43 -2.92 13.79
CA ILE A 326 -1.31 -2.70 14.74
C ILE A 326 -1.26 -1.21 15.09
N SER A 327 -2.27 -0.74 15.82
CA SER A 327 -2.19 0.51 16.57
C SER A 327 -2.18 0.16 18.05
N LYS A 328 -1.06 0.47 18.72
CA LYS A 328 -0.72 0.27 20.15
C LYS A 328 0.21 -0.90 20.53
N LEU A 329 1.19 -1.26 19.71
CA LEU A 329 2.41 -1.87 20.25
C LEU A 329 3.38 -0.74 20.59
N THR A 330 3.82 -0.65 21.84
CA THR A 330 5.06 0.09 22.14
C THR A 330 6.19 -0.61 21.41
N ASP A 331 7.18 0.11 20.90
CA ASP A 331 8.31 -0.49 20.18
C ASP A 331 8.96 -1.64 20.98
N ASP A 332 8.96 -1.55 22.31
CA ASP A 332 9.47 -2.58 23.23
C ASP A 332 8.63 -3.87 23.21
N GLN A 333 7.31 -3.75 23.09
CA GLN A 333 6.42 -4.92 22.99
C GLN A 333 6.58 -5.60 21.63
N LEU A 334 6.69 -4.83 20.55
CA LEU A 334 6.97 -5.36 19.22
C LEU A 334 8.31 -6.10 19.17
N ILE A 335 9.35 -5.56 19.83
CA ILE A 335 10.66 -6.21 19.98
C ILE A 335 10.53 -7.55 20.72
N LYS A 336 9.79 -7.59 21.83
CA LYS A 336 9.55 -8.82 22.61
C LYS A 336 8.82 -9.87 21.79
N GLU A 337 7.78 -9.47 21.08
CA GLU A 337 6.99 -10.36 20.24
C GLU A 337 7.81 -10.85 19.03
N PHE A 338 8.62 -10.00 18.43
CA PHE A 338 9.55 -10.39 17.37
C PHE A 338 10.60 -11.38 17.87
N LEU A 339 11.35 -11.07 18.94
CA LEU A 339 12.43 -11.94 19.44
C LEU A 339 11.92 -13.27 20.03
N SER A 340 10.68 -13.32 20.52
CA SER A 340 10.03 -14.58 20.92
C SER A 340 9.50 -15.41 19.73
N GLY A 341 9.52 -14.82 18.53
CA GLY A 341 8.96 -15.40 17.31
C GLY A 341 7.43 -15.47 17.33
N SER A 342 6.74 -14.72 18.20
CA SER A 342 5.27 -14.61 18.16
C SER A 342 4.80 -13.64 17.08
N TYR A 343 5.63 -12.65 16.75
CA TYR A 343 5.43 -11.76 15.61
C TYR A 343 6.45 -12.07 14.50
N CYS A 344 5.97 -12.15 13.27
CA CYS A 344 6.77 -12.45 12.10
C CYS A 344 6.75 -11.28 11.13
N PHE A 345 7.88 -11.01 10.49
CA PHE A 345 7.95 -10.03 9.42
C PHE A 345 7.44 -10.63 8.12
N HIS A 346 6.55 -9.90 7.48
CA HIS A 346 5.99 -10.25 6.18
C HIS A 346 6.45 -9.23 5.14
N GLY A 347 6.71 -9.70 3.92
CA GLY A 347 7.00 -8.82 2.80
C GLY A 347 7.14 -9.57 1.50
N GLY A 348 7.69 -8.92 0.48
CA GLY A 348 7.83 -9.49 -0.86
C GLY A 348 7.02 -8.73 -1.92
N VAL A 349 7.70 -8.46 -3.03
CA VAL A 349 7.17 -7.76 -4.20
C VAL A 349 6.91 -8.75 -5.33
N GLY A 350 5.86 -8.52 -6.10
CA GLY A 350 5.47 -9.40 -7.21
C GLY A 350 4.83 -10.72 -6.75
N TRP A 351 5.14 -11.80 -7.48
CA TRP A 351 4.53 -13.13 -7.32
C TRP A 351 4.83 -13.78 -5.96
N TRP A 352 6.07 -13.63 -5.45
CA TRP A 352 6.49 -14.25 -4.20
C TRP A 352 6.31 -13.34 -2.99
N LYS A 353 5.79 -13.93 -1.92
CA LYS A 353 5.70 -13.36 -0.58
C LYS A 353 6.60 -14.15 0.36
N TYR A 354 7.07 -13.48 1.40
CA TYR A 354 7.99 -14.02 2.39
C TYR A 354 7.44 -13.77 3.78
N GLU A 355 7.61 -14.76 4.65
CA GLU A 355 7.30 -14.70 6.07
C GLU A 355 8.55 -15.13 6.82
N PHE A 356 9.01 -14.27 7.73
CA PHE A 356 10.17 -14.51 8.57
C PHE A 356 9.79 -14.40 10.04
N CYS A 357 9.90 -15.52 10.75
CA CYS A 357 9.69 -15.60 12.18
C CYS A 357 11.05 -15.84 12.86
N TYR A 358 11.49 -14.87 13.67
CA TYR A 358 12.77 -14.94 14.37
C TYR A 358 12.84 -16.19 15.26
N GLY A 359 13.95 -16.91 15.18
CA GLY A 359 14.19 -18.13 15.96
C GLY A 359 13.27 -19.30 15.59
N LYS A 360 12.56 -19.22 14.45
CA LYS A 360 11.62 -20.27 14.01
C LYS A 360 11.86 -20.70 12.57
N TYR A 361 11.47 -19.89 11.59
CA TYR A 361 11.49 -20.28 10.19
C TYR A 361 11.46 -19.09 9.22
N VAL A 362 11.80 -19.40 7.97
CA VAL A 362 11.60 -18.55 6.80
C VAL A 362 10.76 -19.31 5.80
N HIS A 363 9.60 -18.77 5.46
CA HIS A 363 8.71 -19.29 4.43
C HIS A 363 8.68 -18.37 3.22
N GLN A 364 8.59 -18.97 2.05
CA GLN A 364 8.22 -18.32 0.81
C GLN A 364 6.85 -18.84 0.40
N TYR A 365 5.93 -17.98 0.00
CA TYR A 365 4.61 -18.39 -0.46
C TYR A 365 4.10 -17.52 -1.60
N HIS A 366 3.20 -18.06 -2.40
CA HIS A 366 2.36 -17.29 -3.32
C HIS A 366 0.91 -17.70 -3.10
N GLU A 367 -0.01 -16.77 -3.33
CA GLU A 367 -1.45 -17.00 -3.18
C GLU A 367 -2.14 -16.65 -4.50
N ASP A 368 -2.73 -17.67 -5.11
CA ASP A 368 -3.50 -17.53 -6.34
C ASP A 368 -4.99 -17.72 -6.00
N LYS A 369 -5.86 -16.97 -6.69
CA LYS A 369 -7.32 -16.99 -6.48
C LYS A 369 -7.93 -18.35 -6.79
N ASP A 370 -7.34 -19.10 -7.72
CA ASP A 370 -7.89 -20.36 -8.21
C ASP A 370 -7.23 -21.60 -7.59
N SER A 371 -5.94 -21.52 -7.23
CA SER A 371 -5.15 -22.67 -6.75
C SER A 371 -4.76 -22.60 -5.26
N GLY A 372 -5.06 -21.50 -4.57
CA GLY A 372 -4.81 -21.33 -3.13
C GLY A 372 -3.38 -20.89 -2.80
N LYS A 373 -2.99 -21.07 -1.53
CA LYS A 373 -1.65 -20.71 -1.01
C LYS A 373 -0.67 -21.86 -1.20
N THR A 374 0.32 -21.66 -2.07
CA THR A 374 1.48 -22.56 -2.17
C THR A 374 2.60 -22.00 -1.30
N SER A 375 3.11 -22.82 -0.37
CA SER A 375 4.16 -22.42 0.58
C SER A 375 5.36 -23.37 0.47
N VAL A 376 6.56 -22.80 0.51
CA VAL A 376 7.85 -23.48 0.51
C VAL A 376 8.61 -23.06 1.77
N VAL A 377 9.12 -24.02 2.52
CA VAL A 377 9.99 -23.77 3.67
C VAL A 377 11.40 -23.52 3.14
N VAL A 378 11.88 -22.29 3.28
CA VAL A 378 13.21 -21.91 2.79
C VAL A 378 14.29 -22.29 3.80
N GLY A 379 13.96 -22.19 5.09
CA GLY A 379 14.83 -22.65 6.17
C GLY A 379 14.12 -22.59 7.51
N THR A 380 14.62 -23.39 8.44
CA THR A 380 14.18 -23.52 9.83
C THR A 380 15.34 -23.19 10.76
N TRP A 381 15.01 -22.66 11.94
CA TRP A 381 16.00 -22.25 12.92
C TRP A 381 16.54 -23.46 13.67
N ASN A 382 17.86 -23.53 13.77
CA ASN A 382 18.56 -24.42 14.68
C ASN A 382 19.74 -23.64 15.29
N GLN A 383 19.75 -23.52 16.62
CA GLN A 383 20.71 -22.68 17.32
C GLN A 383 22.13 -23.25 17.22
N GLU A 384 22.29 -24.57 17.34
CA GLU A 384 23.59 -25.23 17.26
C GLU A 384 24.21 -25.09 15.87
N GLU A 385 23.43 -25.33 14.81
CA GLU A 385 23.86 -25.16 13.41
C GLU A 385 24.26 -23.71 13.13
N HIS A 386 23.48 -22.74 13.63
CA HIS A 386 23.81 -21.33 13.48
C HIS A 386 25.13 -20.96 14.17
N ILE A 387 25.38 -21.45 15.40
CA ILE A 387 26.64 -21.18 16.12
C ILE A 387 27.83 -21.77 15.35
N GLU A 388 27.70 -22.97 14.79
CA GLU A 388 28.75 -23.56 13.96
C GLU A 388 28.99 -22.76 12.67
N TRP A 389 27.93 -22.26 12.05
CA TRP A 389 28.01 -21.36 10.90
C TRP A 389 28.69 -20.05 11.26
N ALA A 390 28.34 -19.44 12.40
CA ALA A 390 28.88 -18.15 12.87
C ALA A 390 30.37 -18.22 13.22
N LYS A 391 30.89 -19.37 13.64
CA LYS A 391 32.34 -19.56 13.82
C LYS A 391 33.14 -19.48 12.51
N LYS A 392 32.49 -19.77 11.38
CA LYS A 392 33.10 -19.82 10.05
C LYS A 392 32.77 -18.60 9.17
N ASN A 393 31.83 -17.75 9.62
CA ASN A 393 31.28 -16.64 8.85
C ASN A 393 31.16 -15.40 9.72
N THR A 394 31.21 -14.22 9.11
CA THR A 394 31.04 -12.96 9.84
C THR A 394 29.57 -12.74 10.22
N ALA A 395 29.18 -13.11 11.44
CA ALA A 395 27.81 -12.97 11.92
C ALA A 395 27.40 -11.52 12.27
N ARG A 396 28.37 -10.63 12.54
CA ARG A 396 28.15 -9.20 12.84
C ARG A 396 28.94 -8.31 11.88
N ALA A 397 28.29 -7.28 11.34
CA ALA A 397 28.97 -6.22 10.60
C ALA A 397 28.83 -4.88 11.36
N TYR A 398 29.97 -4.20 11.53
CA TYR A 398 30.08 -2.96 12.28
C TYR A 398 30.13 -1.74 11.36
N HIS A 399 29.68 -0.60 11.88
CA HIS A 399 29.91 0.72 11.30
C HIS A 399 30.69 1.60 12.27
N LEU A 400 31.68 2.33 11.76
CA LEU A 400 32.41 3.35 12.50
C LEU A 400 31.63 4.66 12.42
N GLN A 401 31.16 5.17 13.56
CA GLN A 401 30.54 6.49 13.65
C GLN A 401 31.61 7.59 13.62
N ASP A 402 31.20 8.82 13.29
CA ASP A 402 32.10 9.99 13.18
C ASP A 402 32.80 10.35 14.50
N ASP A 403 32.26 9.88 15.64
CA ASP A 403 32.83 10.03 16.98
C ASP A 403 33.84 8.92 17.36
N GLY A 404 34.07 7.96 16.47
CA GLY A 404 34.95 6.80 16.67
C GLY A 404 34.31 5.61 17.38
N THR A 405 33.01 5.67 17.72
CA THR A 405 32.28 4.52 18.30
C THR A 405 31.89 3.50 17.23
N GLN A 406 31.96 2.21 17.56
CA GLN A 406 31.52 1.12 16.68
C GLN A 406 30.12 0.67 17.09
N THR A 407 29.17 0.72 16.15
CA THR A 407 27.80 0.21 16.36
C THR A 407 27.52 -0.92 15.38
N VAL A 408 26.71 -1.89 15.82
CA VAL A 408 26.37 -3.05 15.00
C VAL A 408 25.33 -2.60 13.98
N ARG A 409 25.67 -2.59 12.69
CA ARG A 409 24.76 -2.17 11.62
C ARG A 409 23.94 -3.33 11.05
N MET A 410 24.44 -4.55 11.21
CA MET A 410 23.81 -5.76 10.68
C MET A 410 24.20 -6.99 11.49
N VAL A 411 23.23 -7.87 11.72
CA VAL A 411 23.47 -9.26 12.15
C VAL A 411 23.01 -10.24 11.08
N SER A 412 23.70 -11.38 10.98
CA SER A 412 23.39 -12.45 10.04
C SER A 412 23.11 -13.75 10.78
N HIS A 413 21.95 -14.35 10.51
CA HIS A 413 21.50 -15.62 11.08
C HIS A 413 21.36 -16.69 10.02
N PHE A 414 21.72 -17.92 10.37
CA PHE A 414 21.64 -19.06 9.46
C PHE A 414 20.42 -19.91 9.80
N TYR A 415 19.62 -20.24 8.79
CA TYR A 415 18.46 -21.12 8.89
C TYR A 415 18.65 -22.25 7.87
N GLY A 416 18.75 -23.48 8.38
CA GLY A 416 18.98 -24.70 7.60
C GLY A 416 17.70 -25.54 7.43
N ASN A 417 17.83 -26.74 6.88
CA ASN A 417 16.76 -27.74 6.89
C ASN A 417 15.42 -27.25 6.27
N GLY A 418 15.47 -26.50 5.17
CA GLY A 418 14.29 -26.18 4.35
C GLY A 418 13.85 -27.36 3.47
N ASP A 419 12.80 -27.14 2.68
CA ASP A 419 12.27 -28.13 1.75
C ASP A 419 13.34 -28.59 0.76
N ILE A 420 13.28 -29.87 0.34
CA ILE A 420 14.26 -30.45 -0.59
C ILE A 420 14.20 -29.73 -1.93
N CYS A 421 15.35 -29.25 -2.37
CA CYS A 421 15.54 -28.60 -3.64
C CYS A 421 15.48 -29.60 -4.78
N ASP A 422 14.57 -29.38 -5.72
CA ASP A 422 14.30 -30.24 -6.86
C ASP A 422 15.50 -30.31 -7.85
N ILE A 423 16.37 -29.30 -7.81
CA ILE A 423 17.55 -29.19 -8.68
C ILE A 423 18.80 -29.81 -8.05
N THR A 424 19.03 -29.55 -6.76
CA THR A 424 20.26 -29.96 -6.07
C THR A 424 20.10 -31.19 -5.19
N ASP A 425 18.86 -31.63 -4.99
CA ASP A 425 18.45 -32.72 -4.09
C ASP A 425 18.93 -32.54 -2.64
N LYS A 426 19.19 -31.28 -2.26
CA LYS A 426 19.62 -30.86 -0.92
C LYS A 426 18.55 -29.98 -0.27
N PRO A 427 18.44 -29.97 1.07
CA PRO A 427 17.53 -29.05 1.75
C PRO A 427 17.90 -27.60 1.43
N ARG A 428 16.89 -26.77 1.18
CA ARG A 428 17.07 -25.32 1.04
C ARG A 428 17.65 -24.74 2.33
N GLN A 429 18.46 -23.70 2.19
CA GLN A 429 19.05 -22.99 3.33
C GLN A 429 19.02 -21.48 3.08
N VAL A 430 18.92 -20.68 4.14
CA VAL A 430 18.86 -19.22 4.04
C VAL A 430 19.69 -18.53 5.11
N THR A 431 20.42 -17.49 4.70
CA THR A 431 21.07 -16.55 5.62
C THR A 431 20.21 -15.30 5.74
N VAL A 432 19.62 -15.08 6.91
CA VAL A 432 18.81 -13.90 7.21
C VAL A 432 19.71 -12.77 7.68
N LYS A 433 19.70 -11.64 6.96
CA LYS A 433 20.45 -10.42 7.28
C LYS A 433 19.50 -9.36 7.83
N LEU A 434 19.56 -9.14 9.14
CA LEU A 434 18.81 -8.10 9.83
C LEU A 434 19.63 -6.81 9.81
N LYS A 435 19.07 -5.74 9.24
CA LYS A 435 19.73 -4.45 9.07
C LYS A 435 18.88 -3.34 9.65
N CYS A 436 19.54 -2.40 10.32
CA CYS A 436 18.90 -1.16 10.72
C CYS A 436 18.72 -0.26 9.48
N LYS A 437 17.52 0.30 9.35
CA LYS A 437 17.19 1.34 8.38
C LYS A 437 16.28 2.35 9.07
N GLU A 438 16.78 3.56 9.26
CA GLU A 438 16.00 4.66 9.82
C GLU A 438 14.86 5.05 8.86
N SER A 439 13.69 5.38 9.43
CA SER A 439 12.50 5.80 8.70
C SER A 439 11.58 6.55 9.66
N ASP A 440 10.80 7.49 9.12
CA ASP A 440 9.78 8.24 9.88
C ASP A 440 8.61 7.35 10.33
N SER A 441 8.46 6.17 9.73
CA SER A 441 7.50 5.15 10.17
C SER A 441 8.22 4.07 10.99
N PRO A 442 7.99 3.97 12.32
CA PRO A 442 8.67 2.99 13.17
C PRO A 442 8.34 1.55 12.78
N HIS A 443 7.25 1.31 12.05
CA HIS A 443 6.79 -0.01 11.64
C HIS A 443 7.08 -0.35 10.17
N ALA A 444 7.86 0.49 9.46
CA ALA A 444 8.29 0.16 8.11
C ALA A 444 9.20 -1.08 8.13
N VAL A 445 8.88 -2.07 7.31
CA VAL A 445 9.68 -3.29 7.14
C VAL A 445 9.86 -3.54 5.65
N THR A 446 11.10 -3.63 5.20
CA THR A 446 11.45 -4.06 3.85
C THR A 446 12.02 -5.47 3.92
N VAL A 447 11.36 -6.43 3.25
CA VAL A 447 11.82 -7.82 3.16
C VAL A 447 12.07 -8.18 1.71
N TYR A 448 13.26 -8.70 1.40
CA TYR A 448 13.64 -9.18 0.08
C TYR A 448 14.46 -10.48 0.18
N MET A 449 14.40 -11.28 -0.88
CA MET A 449 15.12 -12.55 -0.97
C MET A 449 16.05 -12.51 -2.19
N LEU A 450 17.28 -13.00 -2.01
CA LEU A 450 18.26 -13.21 -3.06
C LEU A 450 18.64 -14.70 -3.07
N GLU A 451 18.83 -15.29 -4.24
CA GLU A 451 19.30 -16.68 -4.40
C GLU A 451 20.69 -16.67 -5.06
N PRO A 452 21.78 -16.42 -4.30
CA PRO A 452 23.13 -16.38 -4.86
C PRO A 452 23.59 -17.73 -5.46
N HIS A 453 23.07 -18.84 -4.95
CA HIS A 453 23.29 -20.19 -5.48
C HIS A 453 21.98 -20.96 -5.42
N SER A 454 21.80 -21.94 -6.33
CA SER A 454 20.59 -22.74 -6.37
C SER A 454 20.26 -23.34 -4.99
N CYS A 455 19.09 -22.99 -4.47
CA CYS A 455 18.56 -23.40 -3.17
C CYS A 455 19.37 -22.94 -1.94
N GLN A 456 20.21 -21.92 -2.12
CA GLN A 456 20.83 -21.17 -1.04
C GLN A 456 20.41 -19.70 -1.15
N TYR A 457 19.78 -19.20 -0.10
CA TYR A 457 19.14 -17.90 -0.12
C TYR A 457 19.77 -16.92 0.86
N ILE A 458 19.58 -15.64 0.60
CA ILE A 458 19.85 -14.54 1.52
C ILE A 458 18.56 -13.75 1.67
N LEU A 459 17.99 -13.74 2.88
CA LEU A 459 16.83 -12.91 3.19
C LEU A 459 17.31 -11.61 3.82
N GLY A 460 17.10 -10.47 3.15
CA GLY A 460 17.33 -9.15 3.72
C GLY A 460 16.08 -8.66 4.43
N VAL A 461 16.22 -8.24 5.69
CA VAL A 461 15.15 -7.62 6.48
C VAL A 461 15.67 -6.29 7.02
N GLU A 462 15.03 -5.20 6.60
CA GLU A 462 15.38 -3.82 6.96
C GLU A 462 14.20 -3.18 7.69
N SER A 463 14.41 -2.71 8.92
CA SER A 463 13.37 -2.06 9.72
C SER A 463 13.96 -1.10 10.77
N PRO A 464 13.28 0.00 11.13
CA PRO A 464 13.69 0.87 12.24
C PRO A 464 13.68 0.16 13.59
N VAL A 465 12.81 -0.83 13.80
CA VAL A 465 12.73 -1.60 15.05
C VAL A 465 14.01 -2.39 15.30
N ILE A 466 14.66 -2.86 14.23
CA ILE A 466 15.93 -3.58 14.31
C ILE A 466 17.03 -2.67 14.86
N CYS A 467 16.99 -1.36 14.58
CA CYS A 467 18.00 -0.40 15.08
C CYS A 467 18.12 -0.40 16.60
N LYS A 468 17.03 -0.66 17.34
CA LYS A 468 17.04 -0.65 18.81
C LYS A 468 17.66 -1.89 19.44
N ILE A 469 17.79 -2.98 18.67
CA ILE A 469 18.21 -4.29 19.20
C ILE A 469 19.55 -4.76 18.64
N LEU A 470 20.08 -4.17 17.55
CA LEU A 470 21.34 -4.63 16.96
C LEU A 470 22.53 -4.57 17.92
N ASP A 471 22.59 -3.56 18.79
CA ASP A 471 23.68 -3.43 19.76
C ASP A 471 23.60 -4.46 20.90
N THR A 472 22.48 -5.20 21.02
CA THR A 472 22.34 -6.33 21.96
C THR A 472 22.96 -7.64 21.44
N ALA A 473 23.48 -7.64 20.20
CA ALA A 473 23.97 -8.82 19.53
C ALA A 473 25.27 -9.37 20.16
N ASP A 474 25.25 -10.64 20.55
CA ASP A 474 26.43 -11.36 21.05
C ASP A 474 27.48 -11.62 19.96
N GLU A 475 28.58 -12.32 20.29
CA GLU A 475 29.64 -12.65 19.33
C GLU A 475 29.18 -13.45 18.11
N ASN A 476 28.10 -14.22 18.26
CA ASN A 476 27.49 -15.03 17.22
C ASN A 476 26.38 -14.28 16.47
N GLY A 477 26.11 -13.01 16.82
CA GLY A 477 25.05 -12.20 16.23
C GLY A 477 23.66 -12.47 16.82
N LEU A 478 23.54 -13.26 17.90
CA LEU A 478 22.26 -13.53 18.56
C LEU A 478 21.77 -12.29 19.30
N LEU A 479 20.54 -11.88 18.99
CA LEU A 479 19.90 -10.69 19.59
C LEU A 479 19.22 -11.05 20.91
N SER A 480 19.22 -10.10 21.84
CA SER A 480 18.58 -10.23 23.15
C SER A 480 17.69 -9.01 23.43
N LEU A 481 16.88 -9.09 24.49
CA LEU A 481 16.07 -7.95 24.89
C LEU A 481 17.00 -6.85 25.44
N PRO A 482 16.85 -5.58 25.01
CA PRO A 482 17.59 -4.48 25.59
C PRO A 482 17.20 -4.34 27.07
N ASN A 483 18.20 -4.12 27.93
CA ASN A 483 18.05 -3.98 29.38
C ASN A 483 17.35 -2.68 29.79
#